data_AF-A0A930IZ25-F1
#
_entry.id   AF-A0A930IZ25-F1
#
_cell.length_a   1.000
_cell.length_b   1.000
_cell.length_c   1.000
_cell.angle_alpha   90.00
_cell.angle_beta   90.00
_cell.angle_gamma   90.00
#
_symmetry.space_group_name_H-M   'P 1'
#
loop_
_entity.id
_entity.type
_entity.pdbx_description
1 polymer ?
#
loop_
_entity_poly.entity_id
_entity_poly.type
_entity_poly.pdbx_seq_one_letter_code
_entity_poly.pdbx_strand_id
1 'polypeptide(L)'
;MKRILLLFATMLTVLQLMAGEPISLKDITNGAFATKRISGVNPLKGTSEYAQISSDGRQVVKYSFKTGSSTGVIFDLADAKGEQLKSFD
;
A
#
# COMPACT_ATOMS: atom_id res chain seq x y z
N MET A 1 -9.21 49.73 8.65
CA MET A 1 -9.13 48.75 9.77
C MET A 1 -10.18 47.64 9.67
N LYS A 2 -11.49 47.95 9.58
CA LYS A 2 -12.56 46.92 9.50
C LYS A 2 -12.41 45.92 8.33
N ARG A 3 -12.02 46.39 7.14
CA ARG A 3 -11.79 45.55 5.94
C ARG A 3 -10.61 44.59 6.06
N ILE A 4 -9.55 45.02 6.76
CA ILE A 4 -8.35 44.21 7.01
C ILE A 4 -8.68 43.10 8.02
N LEU A 5 -9.41 43.44 9.09
CA LEU A 5 -9.89 42.47 10.07
C LEU A 5 -10.76 41.37 9.42
N LEU A 6 -11.61 41.77 8.47
CA LEU A 6 -12.50 40.85 7.75
C LEU A 6 -11.70 39.88 6.86
N LEU A 7 -10.65 40.36 6.20
CA LEU A 7 -9.72 39.56 5.39
C LEU A 7 -8.98 38.51 6.23
N PHE A 8 -8.51 38.88 7.42
CA PHE A 8 -7.87 37.94 8.35
C PHE A 8 -8.85 36.88 8.86
N ALA A 9 -10.08 37.27 9.19
CA ALA A 9 -11.11 36.33 9.63
C ALA A 9 -11.47 35.31 8.53
N THR A 10 -11.62 35.77 7.29
CA THR A 10 -11.88 34.86 6.16
C THR A 10 -10.70 33.91 5.92
N MET A 11 -9.46 34.40 6.03
CA MET A 11 -8.27 33.56 5.84
C MET A 11 -8.12 32.49 6.92
N LEU A 12 -8.47 32.80 8.18
CA LEU A 12 -8.46 31.82 9.28
C LEU A 12 -9.45 30.67 9.04
N THR A 13 -10.65 30.97 8.53
CA THR A 13 -11.66 29.94 8.25
C THR A 13 -11.26 29.01 7.10
N VAL A 14 -10.54 29.51 6.09
CA VAL A 14 -10.03 28.70 4.97
C VAL A 14 -8.95 27.73 5.45
N LEU A 15 -8.09 28.13 6.39
CA LEU A 15 -7.05 27.25 6.95
C LEU A 15 -7.64 26.03 7.69
N GLN A 16 -8.79 26.19 8.35
CA GLN A 16 -9.46 25.08 9.05
C GLN A 16 -10.10 24.07 8.09
N LEU A 17 -10.53 24.51 6.91
CA LEU A 17 -11.07 23.63 5.87
C LEU A 17 -9.99 22.79 5.18
N MET A 18 -8.72 23.19 5.30
CA MET A 18 -7.57 22.46 4.73
C MET A 18 -6.97 21.45 5.71
N ALA A 19 -7.51 21.32 6.93
CA ALA A 19 -7.05 20.31 7.88
C ALA A 19 -7.57 18.92 7.49
N GLY A 20 -6.67 17.94 7.43
CA GLY A 20 -7.04 16.53 7.23
C GLY A 20 -7.79 15.96 8.44
N GLU A 21 -8.34 14.76 8.27
CA GLU A 21 -9.02 14.06 9.37
C GLU A 21 -8.06 13.80 10.55
N PRO A 22 -8.54 13.87 11.81
CA PRO A 22 -7.75 13.51 12.97
C PRO A 22 -7.25 12.07 12.87
N ILE A 23 -5.96 11.86 13.12
CA ILE A 23 -5.37 10.52 13.20
C ILE A 23 -5.94 9.78 14.41
N SER A 24 -6.58 8.63 14.20
CA SER A 24 -7.09 7.79 15.28
C SER A 24 -6.06 6.74 15.72
N LEU A 25 -6.21 6.23 16.95
CA LEU A 25 -5.41 5.07 17.41
C LEU A 25 -5.60 3.86 16.48
N LYS A 26 -6.81 3.67 15.94
CA LYS A 26 -7.11 2.59 14.99
C LYS A 26 -6.30 2.74 13.70
N ASP A 27 -6.10 3.95 13.21
CA ASP A 27 -5.30 4.20 12.00
C ASP A 27 -3.83 3.85 12.22
N ILE A 28 -3.32 4.14 13.42
CA ILE A 28 -1.96 3.76 13.81
C ILE A 28 -1.84 2.24 13.94
N THR A 29 -2.75 1.58 14.67
CA THR A 29 -2.69 0.13 14.91
C THR A 29 -2.91 -0.69 13.64
N ASN A 30 -3.69 -0.17 12.70
CA ASN A 30 -3.90 -0.81 11.39
C ASN A 30 -2.79 -0.49 10.39
N GLY A 31 -1.81 0.35 10.74
CA GLY A 31 -0.75 0.74 9.83
C GLY A 31 -1.24 1.54 8.63
N ALA A 32 -2.30 2.34 8.77
CA ALA A 32 -2.86 3.17 7.68
C ALA A 32 -1.82 4.12 7.06
N PHE A 33 -0.82 4.51 7.85
CA PHE A 33 0.29 5.35 7.45
C PHE A 33 1.62 4.58 7.33
N ALA A 34 1.60 3.26 7.45
CA ALA A 34 2.80 2.43 7.32
C ALA A 34 3.28 2.44 5.87
N THR A 35 4.59 2.54 5.67
CA THR A 35 5.18 2.44 4.33
C THR A 35 5.00 1.04 3.76
N LYS A 36 4.60 0.94 2.49
CA LYS A 36 4.58 -0.35 1.78
C LYS A 36 6.01 -0.81 1.57
N ARG A 37 6.34 -2.00 2.10
CA ARG A 37 7.64 -2.64 1.89
C ARG A 37 7.49 -3.80 0.92
N ILE A 38 8.58 -4.08 0.22
CA ILE A 38 8.71 -5.30 -0.57
C ILE A 38 9.57 -6.26 0.27
N SER A 39 9.01 -7.40 0.66
CA SER A 39 9.69 -8.43 1.45
C SER A 39 9.76 -9.73 0.66
N GLY A 40 10.85 -10.50 0.79
CA GLY A 40 10.99 -11.76 0.07
C GLY A 40 11.17 -11.55 -1.45
N VAL A 41 12.00 -10.58 -1.84
CA VAL A 41 12.39 -10.37 -3.25
C VAL A 41 13.29 -11.52 -3.69
N ASN A 42 12.77 -12.42 -4.52
CA ASN A 42 13.51 -13.56 -5.05
C ASN A 42 13.77 -13.34 -6.55
N PRO A 43 14.98 -12.93 -6.97
CA PRO A 43 15.28 -12.67 -8.37
C PRO A 43 15.09 -13.91 -9.26
N LEU A 44 14.44 -13.73 -10.40
CA LEU A 44 14.28 -14.80 -11.40
C LEU A 44 15.50 -14.79 -12.33
N LYS A 45 16.38 -15.78 -12.17
CA LYS A 45 17.65 -15.88 -12.90
C LYS A 45 17.44 -15.76 -14.42
N GLY A 46 18.22 -14.90 -15.06
CA GLY A 46 18.16 -14.68 -16.51
C GLY A 46 17.07 -13.72 -16.97
N THR A 47 16.35 -13.07 -16.05
CA THR A 47 15.30 -12.09 -16.36
C THR A 47 15.55 -10.77 -15.63
N SER A 48 14.75 -9.74 -15.94
CA SER A 48 14.67 -8.48 -15.17
C SER A 48 13.47 -8.46 -14.22
N GLU A 49 13.12 -9.63 -13.67
CA GLU A 49 11.96 -9.85 -12.81
C GLU A 49 12.35 -10.50 -11.48
N TYR A 50 11.49 -10.34 -10.48
CA TYR A 50 11.57 -11.06 -9.21
C TYR A 50 10.20 -11.68 -8.87
N ALA A 51 10.22 -12.73 -8.08
CA ALA A 51 9.04 -13.31 -7.47
C ALA A 51 8.86 -12.81 -6.04
N GLN A 52 7.61 -12.65 -5.63
CA GLN A 52 7.20 -12.30 -4.27
C GLN A 52 5.87 -13.00 -3.94
N ILE A 53 5.66 -13.31 -2.66
CA ILE A 53 4.33 -13.66 -2.17
C ILE A 53 3.45 -12.41 -2.19
N SER A 54 2.21 -12.54 -2.66
CA SER A 54 1.21 -11.46 -2.67
C SER A 54 0.89 -10.97 -1.26
N SER A 55 0.36 -9.75 -1.14
CA SER A 55 0.09 -9.14 0.18
C SER A 55 -0.94 -9.89 1.03
N ASP A 56 -1.80 -10.70 0.40
CA ASP A 56 -2.75 -11.57 1.08
C ASP A 56 -2.18 -12.97 1.40
N GLY A 57 -0.93 -13.23 1.00
CA GLY A 57 -0.26 -14.50 1.23
C GLY A 57 -0.72 -15.63 0.32
N ARG A 58 -1.53 -15.39 -0.71
CA ARG A 58 -2.22 -16.47 -1.46
C ARG A 58 -1.60 -16.84 -2.79
N GLN A 59 -0.74 -15.98 -3.35
CA GLN A 59 -0.13 -16.17 -4.65
C GLN A 59 1.38 -15.95 -4.58
N VAL A 60 2.11 -16.65 -5.44
CA VAL A 60 3.48 -16.29 -5.83
C VAL A 60 3.39 -15.52 -7.13
N VAL A 61 3.73 -14.23 -7.10
CA VAL A 61 3.56 -13.29 -8.20
C VAL A 61 4.92 -12.82 -8.69
N LYS A 62 5.09 -12.66 -10.00
CA LYS A 62 6.28 -12.06 -10.60
C LYS A 62 6.07 -10.58 -10.88
N TYR A 63 7.13 -9.80 -10.68
CA TYR A 63 7.15 -8.35 -10.82
C TYR A 63 8.38 -7.90 -11.58
N SER A 64 8.25 -6.80 -12.32
CA SER A 64 9.40 -6.16 -12.97
C SER A 64 10.26 -5.42 -11.95
N PHE A 65 11.58 -5.60 -11.98
CA PHE A 65 12.51 -4.75 -11.22
C PHE A 65 12.45 -3.28 -11.67
N LYS A 66 12.14 -3.02 -12.95
CA LYS A 66 12.16 -1.67 -13.51
C LYS A 66 10.94 -0.85 -13.08
N THR A 67 9.76 -1.46 -13.06
CA THR A 67 8.50 -0.73 -12.83
C THR A 67 7.81 -1.09 -11.52
N GLY A 68 8.20 -2.19 -10.87
CA GLY A 68 7.51 -2.74 -9.71
C GLY A 68 6.11 -3.29 -10.03
N SER A 69 5.70 -3.32 -11.30
CA SER A 69 4.38 -3.81 -11.72
C SER A 69 4.37 -5.33 -11.80
N SER A 70 3.24 -5.94 -11.48
CA SER A 70 3.04 -7.38 -11.68
C SER A 70 3.09 -7.71 -13.17
N THR A 71 3.81 -8.77 -13.51
CA THR A 71 3.92 -9.29 -14.88
C THR A 71 3.30 -10.68 -15.03
N GLY A 72 2.75 -11.23 -13.94
CA GLY A 72 2.00 -12.50 -13.94
C GLY A 72 2.03 -13.23 -12.59
N VAL A 73 1.25 -14.30 -12.50
CA VAL A 73 1.19 -15.21 -11.35
C VAL A 73 1.97 -16.48 -11.69
N ILE A 74 2.85 -16.90 -10.81
CA ILE A 74 3.61 -18.17 -10.92
C ILE A 74 2.77 -19.31 -10.34
N PHE A 75 2.14 -19.07 -9.19
CA PHE A 75 1.34 -20.07 -8.49
C PHE A 75 0.26 -19.42 -7.62
N ASP A 76 -0.93 -20.02 -7.57
CA ASP A 76 -2.06 -19.59 -6.76
C ASP A 76 -2.54 -20.75 -5.87
N LEU A 77 -2.73 -20.51 -4.58
CA LEU A 77 -3.30 -21.50 -3.67
C LEU A 77 -4.71 -21.97 -4.08
N ALA A 78 -5.47 -21.17 -4.83
CA ALA A 78 -6.76 -21.56 -5.37
C ALA A 78 -6.67 -22.74 -6.34
N ASP A 79 -5.53 -22.90 -7.02
CA ASP A 79 -5.29 -23.98 -7.98
C ASP A 79 -4.74 -25.25 -7.31
N ALA A 80 -4.30 -25.14 -6.05
CA ALA A 80 -3.74 -26.25 -5.30
C ALA A 80 -4.78 -27.37 -5.12
N LYS A 81 -4.33 -28.62 -5.28
CA LYS A 81 -5.16 -29.81 -5.06
C LYS A 81 -4.97 -30.31 -3.63
N GLY A 82 -6.05 -30.76 -3.01
CA GLY A 82 -6.05 -31.27 -1.64
C GLY A 82 -6.58 -30.24 -0.64
N GLU A 83 -5.97 -30.18 0.54
CA GLU A 83 -6.40 -29.29 1.60
C GLU A 83 -6.23 -27.81 1.20
N GLN A 84 -7.23 -26.99 1.53
CA GLN A 84 -7.19 -25.57 1.21
C GLN A 84 -6.29 -24.84 2.20
N LEU A 85 -5.10 -24.48 1.73
CA LEU A 85 -4.16 -23.64 2.47
C LEU A 85 -4.64 -22.19 2.48
N LYS A 86 -4.43 -21.50 3.61
CA LYS A 86 -4.85 -20.10 3.78
C LYS A 86 -3.83 -19.11 3.23
N SER A 87 -2.53 -19.39 3.43
CA SER A 87 -1.44 -18.53 2.98
C SER A 87 -0.12 -19.31 2.89
N PHE A 88 0.83 -18.77 2.13
CA PHE A 88 2.25 -19.05 2.24
C PHE A 88 2.81 -18.43 3.53
N ASP A 89 3.90 -19.02 4.05
CA ASP A 89 4.65 -18.57 5.22
C ASP A 89 5.88 -17.73 4.80
#